data_AF-A0AAU9W768-F1
#
_entry.id   AF-A0AAU9W768-F1
#
_cell.length_a   1.000
_cell.length_b   1.000
_cell.length_c   1.000
_cell.angle_alpha   90.00
_cell.angle_beta   90.00
_cell.angle_gamma   90.00
#
_symmetry.space_group_name_H-M   'P 1'
#
loop_
_entity.id
_entity.type
_entity.pdbx_description
1 polymer ?
#
loop_
_entity_poly.entity_id
_entity_poly.type
_entity_poly.pdbx_seq_one_letter_code
_entity_poly.pdbx_strand_id
1 'polypeptide(L)'
;MAHIMNLSLLVIGTLLHAISTRGVDVGASASDNSECSDCTDCCNNNGCVSGDMHVEEQSRGIIRVSQLSNGDFIRGISGADRKPGWCRVEAVYPSSYDKVTTYEGFTANHMVVDDDSVHQFGEKGNATENIPFKLATECDAALNTAGQVFTPISTAFCPHDLAWSEYLTLMAAIRRVTDRTGFFWYFSDAFHDNKTAHIPQWMDMLHEMCLELLSCARDGKCQQFENVMVEFVREHVNKKYVYIVDVVFPNMGGDVSKEEAGTISETVRPKETRSILLISAVGSAIVGFLLVLLVAAILYRKKYSRGNKKMQDLQAKHPQVNADDEKA
;
A
#
# COMPACT_ATOMS: atom_id res chain seq x y z
N MET A 1 24.24 63.40 -1.96
CA MET A 1 23.81 61.99 -2.04
C MET A 1 22.49 61.89 -1.29
N ALA A 2 21.29 62.10 -1.85
CA ALA A 2 20.77 61.83 -3.20
C ALA A 2 21.08 60.37 -3.60
N HIS A 3 20.14 59.46 -3.83
CA HIS A 3 18.94 59.57 -4.65
C HIS A 3 17.83 58.61 -4.14
N ILE A 4 16.62 59.11 -3.87
CA ILE A 4 15.43 59.26 -4.75
C ILE A 4 14.47 58.05 -4.65
N MET A 5 13.41 58.29 -3.88
CA MET A 5 12.05 57.78 -4.09
C MET A 5 11.29 58.72 -5.04
N ASN A 6 10.27 58.17 -5.70
CA ASN A 6 9.17 58.80 -6.45
C ASN A 6 9.37 59.17 -7.92
N LEU A 7 8.61 58.48 -8.79
CA LEU A 7 7.80 59.06 -9.86
C LEU A 7 6.73 58.02 -10.22
N SER A 8 5.48 58.11 -9.77
CA SER A 8 4.39 59.02 -10.16
C SER A 8 3.27 58.23 -10.84
N LEU A 9 2.09 58.37 -10.24
CA LEU A 9 0.78 57.95 -10.71
C LEU A 9 0.36 58.51 -12.09
N LEU A 10 -0.65 57.84 -12.65
CA LEU A 10 -1.81 58.39 -13.39
C LEU A 10 -1.59 58.90 -14.83
N VAL A 11 -2.03 58.07 -15.79
CA VAL A 11 -2.81 58.54 -16.94
C VAL A 11 -4.04 57.63 -17.11
N ILE A 12 -5.20 58.27 -17.01
CA ILE A 12 -6.56 57.79 -17.23
C ILE A 12 -6.82 57.72 -18.75
N GLY A 13 -7.67 56.78 -19.21
CA GLY A 13 -8.54 57.06 -20.36
C GLY A 13 -8.71 55.95 -21.41
N THR A 14 -9.80 55.20 -21.27
CA THR A 14 -10.76 54.81 -22.32
C THR A 14 -10.28 54.20 -23.65
N LEU A 15 -10.71 52.96 -23.94
CA LEU A 15 -11.61 52.72 -25.09
C LEU A 15 -12.33 51.37 -24.97
N LEU A 16 -13.61 51.40 -25.28
CA LEU A 16 -14.60 50.32 -25.26
C LEU A 16 -15.10 50.15 -26.72
N HIS A 17 -15.54 48.94 -27.09
CA HIS A 17 -16.19 48.52 -28.36
C HIS A 17 -15.23 48.22 -29.54
N ALA A 18 -15.42 47.21 -30.40
CA ALA A 18 -16.52 46.26 -30.62
C ALA A 18 -16.12 45.20 -31.68
N ILE A 19 -16.71 43.99 -31.56
CA ILE A 19 -17.34 43.15 -32.59
C ILE A 19 -16.48 42.69 -33.80
N SER A 20 -16.32 41.37 -34.00
CA SER A 20 -17.11 40.63 -35.02
C SER A 20 -16.72 39.15 -35.14
N THR A 21 -17.76 38.35 -35.30
CA THR A 21 -17.89 36.91 -35.53
C THR A 21 -17.26 36.40 -36.82
N ARG A 22 -16.80 35.14 -36.82
CA ARG A 22 -17.02 34.16 -37.91
C ARG A 22 -16.72 32.74 -37.42
N GLY A 23 -17.72 31.85 -37.49
CA GLY A 23 -17.57 30.41 -37.29
C GLY A 23 -17.26 29.68 -38.60
N VAL A 24 -16.80 28.43 -38.49
CA VAL A 24 -17.02 27.33 -39.44
C VAL A 24 -17.03 26.02 -38.64
N ASP A 25 -18.11 25.25 -38.82
CA ASP A 25 -18.31 23.88 -38.38
C ASP A 25 -17.40 22.88 -39.09
N VAL A 26 -16.95 21.84 -38.37
CA VAL A 26 -16.80 20.49 -38.94
C VAL A 26 -17.23 19.48 -37.89
N GLY A 27 -18.39 18.85 -38.11
CA GLY A 27 -18.78 17.64 -37.39
C GLY A 27 -18.17 16.39 -38.03
N ALA A 28 -17.84 15.40 -37.21
CA ALA A 28 -17.99 13.98 -37.51
C ALA A 28 -17.88 13.20 -36.21
N SER A 29 -18.95 12.47 -35.89
CA SER A 29 -19.07 11.53 -34.80
C SER A 29 -18.06 10.38 -34.92
N ALA A 30 -17.38 10.07 -33.81
CA ALA A 30 -17.02 8.71 -33.47
C ALA A 30 -17.47 8.51 -32.01
N SER A 31 -18.46 7.63 -31.84
CA SER A 31 -19.04 7.23 -30.56
C SER A 31 -17.97 6.56 -29.69
N ASP A 32 -17.68 7.14 -28.53
CA ASP A 32 -17.03 6.41 -27.45
C ASP A 32 -17.89 6.58 -26.19
N ASN A 33 -18.54 5.50 -25.78
CA ASN A 33 -19.48 5.45 -24.67
C ASN A 33 -18.74 5.39 -23.34
N SER A 34 -18.14 6.51 -22.92
CA SER A 34 -17.74 6.71 -21.52
C SER A 34 -18.07 8.14 -21.07
N GLU A 35 -19.34 8.52 -21.18
CA GLU A 35 -19.86 9.69 -20.47
C GLU A 35 -19.87 9.38 -18.97
N CYS A 36 -18.85 9.81 -18.25
CA CYS A 36 -19.02 10.25 -16.86
C CYS A 36 -19.80 11.57 -16.91
N SER A 37 -21.11 11.47 -17.14
CA SER A 37 -22.00 12.63 -17.13
C SER A 37 -22.44 12.90 -15.69
N ASP A 38 -22.13 14.12 -15.25
CA ASP A 38 -22.65 14.84 -14.08
C ASP A 38 -21.80 14.81 -12.79
N CYS A 39 -20.80 15.69 -12.76
CA CYS A 39 -19.89 15.96 -11.62
C CYS A 39 -20.45 16.98 -10.61
N THR A 40 -21.78 17.04 -10.42
CA THR A 40 -22.40 18.08 -9.57
C THR A 40 -22.59 17.64 -8.11
N ASP A 41 -22.10 16.47 -7.71
CA ASP A 41 -22.19 16.02 -6.32
C ASP A 41 -20.90 15.32 -5.84
N CYS A 42 -20.00 16.12 -5.29
CA CYS A 42 -18.72 15.67 -4.74
C CYS A 42 -18.86 14.67 -3.56
N CYS A 43 -20.07 14.46 -3.03
CA CYS A 43 -20.33 13.45 -2.01
C CYS A 43 -20.94 12.16 -2.59
N ASN A 44 -21.71 12.23 -3.68
CA ASN A 44 -22.18 11.01 -4.37
C ASN A 44 -21.03 10.24 -5.02
N ASN A 45 -19.93 10.92 -5.35
CA ASN A 45 -18.79 10.29 -6.01
C ASN A 45 -17.71 9.75 -5.07
N ASN A 46 -17.82 9.86 -3.73
CA ASN A 46 -16.75 9.42 -2.82
C ASN A 46 -16.94 8.04 -2.18
N GLY A 47 -18.03 7.33 -2.45
CA GLY A 47 -18.26 5.97 -1.96
C GLY A 47 -18.17 5.83 -0.45
N CYS A 48 -19.23 6.16 0.26
CA CYS A 48 -19.25 6.21 1.72
C CYS A 48 -20.21 5.18 2.32
N VAL A 49 -20.05 4.94 3.61
CA VAL A 49 -21.04 4.22 4.43
C VAL A 49 -21.90 5.22 5.20
N SER A 50 -23.14 4.86 5.49
CA SER A 50 -24.05 5.67 6.30
C SER A 50 -23.54 5.74 7.74
N GLY A 51 -23.59 6.94 8.33
CA GLY A 51 -23.36 7.11 9.77
C GLY A 51 -24.34 6.33 10.66
N ASP A 52 -25.49 5.93 10.12
CA ASP A 52 -26.51 5.11 10.79
C ASP A 52 -26.36 3.61 10.54
N MET A 53 -25.41 3.21 9.68
CA MET A 53 -25.06 1.80 9.51
C MET A 53 -24.63 1.21 10.84
N HIS A 54 -25.11 0.00 11.14
CA HIS A 54 -24.76 -0.71 12.36
C HIS A 54 -23.60 -1.68 12.11
N VAL A 55 -22.65 -1.68 13.04
CA VAL A 55 -21.50 -2.59 13.09
C VAL A 55 -21.40 -3.21 14.48
N GLU A 56 -20.83 -4.41 14.57
CA GLU A 56 -20.48 -5.01 15.85
C GLU A 56 -19.08 -4.51 16.26
N GLU A 57 -19.00 -3.80 17.38
CA GLU A 57 -17.77 -3.36 18.03
C GLU A 57 -17.46 -4.24 19.24
N GLN A 58 -16.19 -4.57 19.43
CA GLN A 58 -15.72 -5.62 20.34
C GLN A 58 -16.15 -5.42 21.80
N SER A 59 -16.15 -4.18 22.29
CA SER A 59 -16.42 -3.88 23.70
C SER A 59 -17.85 -3.39 23.96
N ARG A 60 -18.46 -2.68 23.01
CA ARG A 60 -19.80 -2.06 23.16
C ARG A 60 -20.91 -2.82 22.44
N GLY A 61 -20.59 -3.87 21.68
CA GLY A 61 -21.58 -4.62 20.90
C GLY A 61 -22.03 -3.83 19.67
N ILE A 62 -23.32 -3.90 19.36
CA ILE A 62 -23.87 -3.26 18.14
C ILE A 62 -23.98 -1.75 18.34
N ILE A 63 -23.25 -0.98 17.53
CA ILE A 63 -23.26 0.49 17.52
C ILE A 63 -23.40 1.03 16.09
N ARG A 64 -23.67 2.32 15.97
CA ARG A 64 -23.64 3.01 14.67
C ARG A 64 -22.23 3.39 14.24
N VAL A 65 -21.96 3.44 12.94
CA VAL A 65 -20.67 3.92 12.39
C VAL A 65 -20.33 5.32 12.89
N SER A 66 -21.33 6.21 13.02
CA SER A 66 -21.15 7.56 13.58
C SER A 66 -20.68 7.60 15.04
N GLN A 67 -20.71 6.48 15.75
CA GLN A 67 -20.27 6.34 17.15
C GLN A 67 -18.89 5.67 17.28
N LEU A 68 -18.30 5.24 16.16
CA LEU A 68 -16.95 4.71 16.13
C LEU A 68 -15.92 5.81 16.34
N SER A 69 -14.75 5.40 16.83
CA SER A 69 -13.54 6.20 16.97
C SER A 69 -12.36 5.41 16.42
N ASN A 70 -11.33 6.12 15.95
CA ASN A 70 -10.07 5.48 15.58
C ASN A 70 -9.52 4.69 16.77
N GLY A 71 -9.10 3.45 16.54
CA GLY A 71 -8.65 2.52 17.57
C GLY A 71 -9.72 1.55 18.08
N ASP A 72 -11.01 1.77 17.76
CA ASP A 72 -12.06 0.78 18.04
C ASP A 72 -11.83 -0.50 17.23
N PHE A 73 -12.40 -1.63 17.66
CA PHE A 73 -12.28 -2.91 16.96
C PHE A 73 -13.64 -3.38 16.48
N ILE A 74 -13.82 -3.49 15.15
CA ILE A 74 -15.06 -3.98 14.53
C ILE A 74 -14.85 -5.30 13.79
N ARG A 75 -15.93 -5.97 13.42
CA ARG A 75 -15.84 -7.18 12.59
C ARG A 75 -15.34 -6.87 11.18
N GLY A 76 -14.55 -7.81 10.63
CA GLY A 76 -14.11 -7.78 9.25
C GLY A 76 -13.50 -9.11 8.81
N ILE A 77 -12.98 -9.13 7.58
CA ILE A 77 -12.33 -10.29 6.97
C ILE A 77 -10.93 -9.94 6.46
N SER A 78 -10.02 -10.92 6.44
CA SER A 78 -8.66 -10.75 5.93
C SER A 78 -8.14 -11.97 5.19
N GLY A 79 -7.26 -11.72 4.22
CA GLY A 79 -6.56 -12.70 3.42
C GLY A 79 -7.42 -13.37 2.35
N ALA A 80 -6.77 -14.21 1.53
CA ALA A 80 -7.42 -14.95 0.46
C ALA A 80 -8.58 -15.81 0.97
N ASP A 81 -8.41 -16.44 2.14
CA ASP A 81 -9.41 -17.32 2.77
C ASP A 81 -10.54 -16.55 3.49
N ARG A 82 -10.53 -15.20 3.43
CA ARG A 82 -11.55 -14.33 4.05
C ARG A 82 -11.75 -14.62 5.54
N LYS A 83 -10.64 -14.83 6.24
CA LYS A 83 -10.66 -15.19 7.65
C LYS A 83 -11.34 -14.09 8.45
N PRO A 84 -12.43 -14.40 9.19
CA PRO A 84 -13.11 -13.40 10.00
C PRO A 84 -12.25 -13.02 11.22
N GLY A 85 -12.35 -11.76 11.63
CA GLY A 85 -11.57 -11.21 12.74
C GLY A 85 -12.15 -9.93 13.33
N TRP A 86 -11.52 -9.49 14.41
CA TRP A 86 -11.66 -8.14 14.95
C TRP A 86 -10.59 -7.26 14.31
N CYS A 87 -10.98 -6.10 13.84
CA CYS A 87 -10.20 -5.23 12.99
C CYS A 87 -10.18 -3.83 13.60
N ARG A 88 -8.99 -3.35 13.94
CA ARG A 88 -8.80 -1.97 14.39
C ARG A 88 -9.28 -0.99 13.32
N VAL A 89 -10.10 -0.02 13.71
CA VAL A 89 -10.51 1.13 12.91
C VAL A 89 -9.32 2.08 12.81
N GLU A 90 -8.81 2.28 11.60
CA GLU A 90 -7.65 3.14 11.33
C GLU A 90 -8.09 4.57 10.99
N ALA A 91 -9.22 4.70 10.31
CA ALA A 91 -9.82 5.98 9.99
C ALA A 91 -11.35 5.86 9.98
N VAL A 92 -12.01 6.69 10.78
CA VAL A 92 -13.45 6.92 10.71
C VAL A 92 -13.76 8.40 10.86
N TYR A 93 -14.45 8.98 9.88
CA TYR A 93 -14.78 10.40 9.91
C TYR A 93 -15.92 10.73 8.93
N PRO A 94 -16.71 11.79 9.18
CA PRO A 94 -17.74 12.22 8.24
C PRO A 94 -17.10 12.77 6.96
N SER A 95 -17.47 12.20 5.79
CA SER A 95 -16.95 12.67 4.50
C SER A 95 -17.48 14.05 4.11
N SER A 96 -18.68 14.40 4.60
CA SER A 96 -19.29 15.71 4.53
C SER A 96 -20.27 15.88 5.69
N TYR A 97 -20.76 17.10 5.90
CA TYR A 97 -21.86 17.37 6.85
C TYR A 97 -23.23 17.45 6.17
N ASP A 98 -23.25 17.31 4.84
CA ASP A 98 -24.48 17.22 4.06
C ASP A 98 -24.95 15.77 4.03
N LYS A 99 -26.27 15.58 4.00
CA LYS A 99 -26.85 14.25 3.87
C LYS A 99 -26.71 13.80 2.42
N VAL A 100 -26.40 12.52 2.24
CA VAL A 100 -26.42 11.84 0.94
C VAL A 100 -27.37 10.66 0.97
N THR A 101 -27.85 10.29 -0.21
CA THR A 101 -28.65 9.07 -0.38
C THR A 101 -27.76 7.85 -0.21
N THR A 102 -28.18 6.95 0.67
CA THR A 102 -27.57 5.64 0.89
C THR A 102 -28.61 4.55 0.73
N TYR A 103 -28.19 3.42 0.20
CA TYR A 103 -28.97 2.24 -0.10
C TYR A 103 -28.46 1.13 0.82
N GLU A 104 -29.29 0.71 1.77
CA GLU A 104 -28.91 -0.26 2.83
C GLU A 104 -27.63 0.12 3.61
N GLY A 105 -27.36 1.42 3.69
CA GLY A 105 -26.18 1.95 4.37
C GLY A 105 -24.99 2.25 3.47
N PHE A 106 -25.06 2.03 2.16
CA PHE A 106 -23.96 2.32 1.23
C PHE A 106 -24.36 3.42 0.23
N THR A 107 -23.46 4.32 -0.16
CA THR A 107 -23.69 5.08 -1.39
C THR A 107 -23.59 4.14 -2.60
N ALA A 108 -24.24 4.49 -3.72
CA ALA A 108 -24.36 3.58 -4.86
C ALA A 108 -23.02 3.11 -5.44
N ASN A 109 -22.00 3.97 -5.38
CA ASN A 109 -20.64 3.69 -5.85
C ASN A 109 -19.72 3.03 -4.82
N HIS A 110 -20.16 2.81 -3.57
CA HIS A 110 -19.34 2.15 -2.57
C HIS A 110 -19.11 0.68 -2.95
N MET A 111 -17.88 0.19 -2.77
CA MET A 111 -17.53 -1.17 -3.19
C MET A 111 -17.75 -2.18 -2.08
N VAL A 112 -18.49 -3.24 -2.41
CA VAL A 112 -18.81 -4.39 -1.54
C VAL A 112 -18.15 -5.66 -2.08
N VAL A 113 -18.10 -6.69 -1.24
CA VAL A 113 -17.48 -7.98 -1.58
C VAL A 113 -18.53 -9.07 -1.58
N ASP A 114 -18.75 -9.70 -2.74
CA ASP A 114 -19.57 -10.91 -2.88
C ASP A 114 -18.79 -11.99 -3.63
N ASP A 115 -18.98 -13.26 -3.24
CA ASP A 115 -18.36 -14.45 -3.86
C ASP A 115 -16.84 -14.37 -3.98
N ASP A 116 -16.29 -13.95 -5.12
CA ASP A 116 -14.85 -13.72 -5.37
C ASP A 116 -14.60 -12.37 -6.08
N SER A 117 -15.56 -11.45 -6.00
CA SER A 117 -15.55 -10.16 -6.68
C SER A 117 -15.73 -9.00 -5.69
N VAL A 118 -15.08 -7.89 -6.00
CA VAL A 118 -15.28 -6.59 -5.36
C VAL A 118 -15.89 -5.66 -6.40
N HIS A 119 -17.08 -5.17 -6.13
CA HIS A 119 -17.87 -4.44 -7.12
C HIS A 119 -18.72 -3.35 -6.45
N GLN A 120 -19.23 -2.40 -7.24
CA GLN A 120 -20.09 -1.34 -6.72
C GLN A 120 -21.43 -1.88 -6.20
N PHE A 121 -21.90 -1.35 -5.07
CA PHE A 121 -23.17 -1.79 -4.48
C PHE A 121 -24.38 -1.53 -5.42
N GLY A 122 -24.45 -0.31 -5.95
CA GLY A 122 -25.52 0.19 -6.80
C GLY A 122 -26.71 0.78 -6.03
N GLU A 123 -27.73 1.24 -6.77
CA GLU A 123 -28.97 1.78 -6.20
C GLU A 123 -29.97 0.65 -5.88
N LYS A 124 -29.65 -0.19 -4.89
CA LYS A 124 -30.45 -1.39 -4.56
C LYS A 124 -30.97 -1.36 -3.14
N GLY A 125 -32.22 -1.77 -2.94
CA GLY A 125 -32.85 -1.79 -1.62
C GLY A 125 -33.42 -0.43 -1.20
N ASN A 126 -33.53 -0.20 0.12
CA ASN A 126 -34.18 0.99 0.66
C ASN A 126 -33.23 2.20 0.67
N ALA A 127 -33.65 3.27 -0.01
CA ALA A 127 -32.97 4.56 0.00
C ALA A 127 -33.24 5.34 1.30
N THR A 128 -32.19 5.88 1.91
CA THR A 128 -32.24 6.71 3.11
C THR A 128 -31.23 7.84 3.03
N GLU A 129 -31.56 9.01 3.58
CA GLU A 129 -30.63 10.15 3.64
C GLU A 129 -29.86 10.16 4.96
N ASN A 130 -28.54 10.12 4.88
CA ASN A 130 -27.67 10.06 6.04
C ASN A 130 -26.38 10.85 5.86
N ILE A 131 -25.71 11.17 6.96
CA ILE A 131 -24.35 11.71 6.91
C ILE A 131 -23.41 10.60 6.42
N PRO A 132 -22.65 10.81 5.33
CA PRO A 132 -21.70 9.84 4.84
C PRO A 132 -20.46 9.80 5.72
N PHE A 133 -19.97 8.60 6.00
CA PHE A 133 -18.71 8.34 6.69
C PHE A 133 -17.76 7.59 5.78
N LYS A 134 -16.47 7.94 5.86
CA LYS A 134 -15.40 7.06 5.41
C LYS A 134 -14.97 6.18 6.57
N LEU A 135 -14.73 4.90 6.27
CA LEU A 135 -14.34 3.90 7.26
C LEU A 135 -13.26 3.01 6.66
N ALA A 136 -12.09 2.99 7.30
CA ALA A 136 -11.00 2.08 6.98
C ALA A 136 -10.56 1.33 8.23
N THR A 137 -10.22 0.06 8.05
CA THR A 137 -9.75 -0.83 9.12
C THR A 137 -8.45 -1.51 8.72
N GLU A 138 -7.77 -2.12 9.69
CA GLU A 138 -6.57 -2.92 9.43
C GLU A 138 -6.87 -4.20 8.62
N CYS A 139 -8.13 -4.65 8.59
CA CYS A 139 -8.58 -5.79 7.79
C CYS A 139 -8.84 -5.43 6.33
N ASP A 140 -8.85 -6.44 5.45
CA ASP A 140 -9.12 -6.29 4.01
C ASP A 140 -10.51 -5.78 3.71
N ALA A 141 -11.52 -6.20 4.47
CA ALA A 141 -12.85 -5.60 4.39
C ALA A 141 -13.52 -5.62 5.76
N ALA A 142 -14.45 -4.70 5.98
CA ALA A 142 -15.26 -4.62 7.19
C ALA A 142 -16.59 -5.36 7.00
N LEU A 143 -17.26 -5.67 8.10
CA LEU A 143 -18.54 -6.39 8.11
C LEU A 143 -19.58 -5.58 8.90
N ASN A 144 -20.74 -5.34 8.29
CA ASN A 144 -21.87 -4.72 9.00
C ASN A 144 -22.74 -5.79 9.69
N THR A 145 -23.71 -5.37 10.51
CA THR A 145 -24.59 -6.32 11.22
C THR A 145 -25.57 -7.06 10.30
N ALA A 146 -25.74 -6.63 9.05
CA ALA A 146 -26.53 -7.34 8.04
C ALA A 146 -25.73 -8.47 7.36
N GLY A 147 -24.44 -8.63 7.69
CA GLY A 147 -23.56 -9.62 7.09
C GLY A 147 -22.97 -9.19 5.75
N GLN A 148 -23.14 -7.92 5.35
CA GLN A 148 -22.55 -7.38 4.14
C GLN A 148 -21.09 -7.01 4.39
N VAL A 149 -20.22 -7.49 3.51
CA VAL A 149 -18.79 -7.22 3.52
C VAL A 149 -18.51 -6.02 2.62
N PHE A 150 -17.80 -5.02 3.14
CA PHE A 150 -17.55 -3.78 2.42
C PHE A 150 -16.12 -3.29 2.55
N THR A 151 -15.66 -2.62 1.50
CA THR A 151 -14.26 -2.19 1.35
C THR A 151 -14.08 -0.75 1.83
N PRO A 152 -12.85 -0.31 2.12
CA PRO A 152 -12.59 1.10 2.42
C PRO A 152 -12.49 1.98 1.16
N ILE A 153 -12.73 1.41 -0.03
CA ILE A 153 -12.61 2.09 -1.33
C ILE A 153 -13.95 2.06 -2.08
N SER A 154 -13.98 2.73 -3.22
CA SER A 154 -15.16 2.88 -4.05
C SER A 154 -14.77 3.05 -5.51
N THR A 155 -15.77 3.16 -6.39
CA THR A 155 -15.50 3.44 -7.81
C THR A 155 -14.94 4.85 -8.08
N ALA A 156 -14.89 5.69 -7.05
CA ALA A 156 -14.11 6.93 -7.08
C ALA A 156 -12.61 6.67 -7.24
N PHE A 157 -12.11 5.62 -6.60
CA PHE A 157 -10.71 5.25 -6.66
C PHE A 157 -10.45 4.24 -7.78
N CYS A 158 -11.21 3.14 -7.83
CA CYS A 158 -11.03 2.11 -8.86
C CYS A 158 -12.30 2.00 -9.71
N PRO A 159 -12.28 2.41 -10.99
CA PRO A 159 -13.50 2.55 -11.79
C PRO A 159 -14.14 1.23 -12.23
N HIS A 160 -13.55 0.09 -11.89
CA HIS A 160 -13.96 -1.23 -12.36
C HIS A 160 -14.02 -2.24 -11.22
N ASP A 161 -14.80 -3.29 -11.43
CA ASP A 161 -14.85 -4.43 -10.52
C ASP A 161 -13.49 -5.12 -10.48
N LEU A 162 -13.11 -5.59 -9.30
CA LEU A 162 -11.84 -6.27 -9.05
C LEU A 162 -12.09 -7.71 -8.65
N ALA A 163 -11.29 -8.65 -9.14
CA ALA A 163 -11.24 -9.96 -8.52
C ALA A 163 -10.72 -9.82 -7.07
N TRP A 164 -11.17 -10.69 -6.16
CA TRP A 164 -10.74 -10.65 -4.75
C TRP A 164 -9.21 -10.64 -4.60
N SER A 165 -8.49 -11.41 -5.42
CA SER A 165 -7.02 -11.42 -5.43
C SER A 165 -6.39 -10.11 -5.88
N GLU A 166 -7.01 -9.42 -6.85
CA GLU A 166 -6.54 -8.12 -7.34
C GLU A 166 -6.76 -7.05 -6.28
N TYR A 167 -7.94 -7.06 -5.66
CA TYR A 167 -8.26 -6.22 -4.52
C TYR A 167 -7.28 -6.41 -3.35
N LEU A 168 -6.97 -7.66 -2.98
CA LEU A 168 -5.98 -7.93 -1.92
C LEU A 168 -4.59 -7.40 -2.28
N THR A 169 -4.19 -7.49 -3.55
CA THR A 169 -2.91 -6.96 -4.04
C THR A 169 -2.89 -5.43 -3.92
N LEU A 170 -3.96 -4.77 -4.35
CA LEU A 170 -4.16 -3.33 -4.26
C LEU A 170 -4.14 -2.85 -2.80
N MET A 171 -4.95 -3.45 -1.93
CA MET A 171 -5.04 -3.04 -0.53
C MET A 171 -3.74 -3.28 0.23
N ALA A 172 -3.03 -4.38 -0.05
CA ALA A 172 -1.71 -4.60 0.53
C ALA A 172 -0.71 -3.53 0.10
N ALA A 173 -0.76 -3.07 -1.16
CA ALA A 173 0.08 -1.98 -1.65
C ALA A 173 -0.27 -0.64 -0.98
N ILE A 174 -1.55 -0.29 -0.91
CA ILE A 174 -2.03 0.91 -0.22
C ILE A 174 -1.56 0.91 1.24
N ARG A 175 -1.75 -0.20 1.98
CA ARG A 175 -1.34 -0.29 3.39
C ARG A 175 0.15 -0.08 3.58
N ARG A 176 1.00 -0.65 2.72
CA ARG A 176 2.46 -0.43 2.86
C ARG A 176 2.85 1.04 2.72
N VAL A 177 2.12 1.81 1.92
CA VAL A 177 2.33 3.27 1.82
C VAL A 177 1.80 3.95 3.08
N THR A 178 0.54 3.69 3.46
CA THR A 178 -0.10 4.34 4.61
C THR A 178 0.57 4.00 5.94
N ASP A 179 1.16 2.81 6.09
CA ASP A 179 1.96 2.40 7.26
C ASP A 179 3.21 3.27 7.45
N ARG A 180 3.75 3.83 6.36
CA ARG A 180 4.94 4.69 6.40
C ARG A 180 4.61 6.17 6.51
N THR A 181 3.50 6.61 5.91
CA THR A 181 3.12 8.02 5.81
C THR A 181 2.00 8.44 6.76
N GLY A 182 1.35 7.49 7.41
CA GLY A 182 0.11 7.68 8.18
C GLY A 182 -1.16 7.68 7.32
N PHE A 183 -2.29 7.84 8.00
CA PHE A 183 -3.64 7.65 7.45
C PHE A 183 -4.26 8.89 6.78
N PHE A 184 -3.48 9.97 6.57
CA PHE A 184 -4.03 11.20 5.99
C PHE A 184 -4.59 11.00 4.58
N TRP A 185 -4.14 9.96 3.86
CA TRP A 185 -4.65 9.60 2.55
C TRP A 185 -6.15 9.32 2.52
N TYR A 186 -6.73 8.94 3.66
CA TYR A 186 -8.16 8.73 3.76
C TYR A 186 -8.92 10.04 3.91
N PHE A 187 -8.30 11.13 4.37
CA PHE A 187 -8.95 12.41 4.68
C PHE A 187 -9.07 13.29 3.43
N SER A 188 -10.30 13.66 3.07
CA SER A 188 -10.56 14.51 1.90
C SER A 188 -9.95 15.91 2.04
N ASP A 189 -9.83 16.42 3.27
CA ASP A 189 -9.18 17.71 3.56
C ASP A 189 -7.63 17.66 3.46
N ALA A 190 -7.06 16.49 3.17
CA ALA A 190 -5.65 16.36 2.83
C ALA A 190 -5.34 16.79 1.39
N PHE A 191 -6.36 16.94 0.56
CA PHE A 191 -6.23 17.23 -0.86
C PHE A 191 -6.90 18.55 -1.24
N HIS A 192 -6.58 19.07 -2.43
CA HIS A 192 -7.19 20.27 -2.98
C HIS A 192 -7.21 20.23 -4.51
N ASP A 193 -8.23 20.87 -5.09
CA ASP A 193 -8.25 21.17 -6.52
C ASP A 193 -7.23 22.27 -6.84
N ASN A 194 -6.54 22.11 -7.97
CA ASN A 194 -5.52 23.02 -8.44
C ASN A 194 -5.80 23.42 -9.88
N LYS A 195 -6.33 24.64 -10.09
CA LYS A 195 -6.73 25.13 -11.42
C LYS A 195 -5.59 25.25 -12.44
N THR A 196 -4.34 25.17 -11.99
CA THR A 196 -3.14 25.25 -12.84
C THR A 196 -2.45 23.91 -13.05
N ALA A 197 -2.92 22.85 -12.39
CA ALA A 197 -2.47 21.48 -12.57
C ALA A 197 -2.81 20.96 -13.97
N HIS A 198 -2.14 19.88 -14.38
CA HIS A 198 -2.50 19.20 -15.63
C HIS A 198 -3.92 18.64 -15.57
N ILE A 199 -4.28 18.04 -14.43
CA ILE A 199 -5.61 17.56 -14.09
C ILE A 199 -6.14 18.43 -12.94
N PRO A 200 -7.07 19.39 -13.18
CA PRO A 200 -7.40 20.37 -12.16
C PRO A 200 -8.09 19.83 -10.89
N GLN A 201 -8.90 18.79 -11.02
CA GLN A 201 -9.62 18.21 -9.89
C GLN A 201 -8.85 16.98 -9.38
N TRP A 202 -8.53 16.96 -8.09
CA TRP A 202 -7.66 15.90 -7.54
C TRP A 202 -8.29 14.51 -7.66
N MET A 203 -9.62 14.43 -7.59
CA MET A 203 -10.39 13.19 -7.73
C MET A 203 -10.19 12.53 -9.09
N ASP A 204 -9.99 13.32 -10.14
CA ASP A 204 -9.89 12.81 -11.51
C ASP A 204 -8.58 12.03 -11.74
N MET A 205 -7.59 12.19 -10.85
CA MET A 205 -6.34 11.42 -10.88
C MET A 205 -6.46 10.04 -10.23
N LEU A 206 -7.52 9.79 -9.44
CA LEU A 206 -7.61 8.59 -8.62
C LEU A 206 -7.74 7.30 -9.44
N HIS A 207 -8.44 7.37 -10.58
CA HIS A 207 -8.61 6.21 -11.46
C HIS A 207 -7.29 5.74 -12.06
N GLU A 208 -6.48 6.67 -12.59
CA GLU A 208 -5.14 6.36 -13.10
C GLU A 208 -4.25 5.85 -11.96
N MET A 209 -4.34 6.47 -10.78
CA MET A 209 -3.60 6.02 -9.60
C MET A 209 -3.94 4.57 -9.22
N CYS A 210 -5.22 4.17 -9.22
CA CYS A 210 -5.60 2.78 -8.95
C CYS A 210 -5.03 1.81 -10.00
N LEU A 211 -5.19 2.14 -11.28
CA LEU A 211 -4.74 1.30 -12.40
C LEU A 211 -3.24 1.08 -12.37
N GLU A 212 -2.48 2.17 -12.20
CA GLU A 212 -1.02 2.11 -12.21
C GLU A 212 -0.46 1.49 -10.92
N LEU A 213 -1.12 1.72 -9.77
CA LEU A 213 -0.77 1.03 -8.54
C LEU A 213 -0.95 -0.49 -8.68
N LEU A 214 -2.06 -0.94 -9.26
CA LEU A 214 -2.30 -2.37 -9.50
C LEU A 214 -1.28 -2.95 -10.49
N SER A 215 -0.99 -2.24 -11.58
CA SER A 215 0.05 -2.60 -12.57
C SER A 215 1.43 -2.76 -11.91
N CYS A 216 1.82 -1.83 -11.03
CA CYS A 216 3.07 -1.91 -10.29
C CYS A 216 3.07 -3.05 -9.26
N ALA A 217 2.01 -3.17 -8.45
CA ALA A 217 1.90 -4.14 -7.37
C ALA A 217 1.75 -5.59 -7.84
N ARG A 218 1.22 -5.81 -9.05
CA ARG A 218 1.07 -7.14 -9.65
C ARG A 218 2.19 -7.47 -10.63
N ASP A 219 2.46 -6.55 -11.56
CA ASP A 219 3.29 -6.82 -12.74
C ASP A 219 4.69 -6.20 -12.64
N GLY A 220 4.98 -5.44 -11.57
CA GLY A 220 6.27 -4.77 -11.38
C GLY A 220 6.49 -3.55 -12.29
N LYS A 221 5.48 -3.15 -13.05
CA LYS A 221 5.51 -1.99 -13.97
C LYS A 221 5.25 -0.70 -13.19
N CYS A 222 6.30 -0.14 -12.60
CA CYS A 222 6.16 0.88 -11.57
C CYS A 222 6.48 2.32 -11.99
N GLN A 223 7.11 2.55 -13.15
CA GLN A 223 7.51 3.91 -13.53
C GLN A 223 6.31 4.84 -13.70
N GLN A 224 5.24 4.39 -14.34
CA GLN A 224 4.06 5.23 -14.54
C GLN A 224 3.33 5.50 -13.21
N PHE A 225 3.24 4.50 -12.33
CA PHE A 225 2.75 4.71 -10.96
C PHE A 225 3.57 5.78 -10.22
N GLU A 226 4.90 5.73 -10.29
CA GLU A 226 5.76 6.74 -9.66
C GLU A 226 5.50 8.15 -10.20
N ASN A 227 5.32 8.26 -11.52
CA ASN A 227 5.02 9.53 -12.20
C ASN A 227 3.67 10.10 -11.73
N VAL A 228 2.62 9.29 -11.73
CA VAL A 228 1.28 9.67 -11.27
C VAL A 228 1.31 10.11 -9.80
N MET A 229 2.05 9.38 -8.96
CA MET A 229 2.14 9.72 -7.55
C MET A 229 2.90 11.02 -7.29
N VAL A 230 4.01 11.28 -7.98
CA VAL A 230 4.73 12.56 -7.80
C VAL A 230 3.88 13.73 -8.28
N GLU A 231 3.18 13.59 -9.41
CA GLU A 231 2.26 14.62 -9.91
C GLU A 231 1.15 14.88 -8.89
N PHE A 232 0.43 13.83 -8.45
CA PHE A 232 -0.63 13.95 -7.46
C PHE A 232 -0.16 14.60 -6.15
N VAL A 233 1.00 14.17 -5.64
CA VAL A 233 1.56 14.72 -4.38
C VAL A 233 1.95 16.18 -4.55
N ARG A 234 2.55 16.56 -5.66
CA ARG A 234 3.01 17.94 -5.88
C ARG A 234 1.85 18.89 -6.18
N GLU A 235 0.84 18.43 -6.91
CA GLU A 235 -0.21 19.27 -7.45
C GLU A 235 -1.46 19.34 -6.56
N HIS A 236 -1.76 18.27 -5.80
CA HIS A 236 -3.04 18.14 -5.09
C HIS A 236 -2.94 17.85 -3.60
N VAL A 237 -1.81 17.38 -3.07
CA VAL A 237 -1.66 17.17 -1.63
C VAL A 237 -1.37 18.48 -0.92
N ASN A 238 -2.07 18.75 0.18
CA ASN A 238 -1.86 19.97 0.97
C ASN A 238 -0.44 20.00 1.56
N LYS A 239 0.20 21.18 1.56
CA LYS A 239 1.63 21.36 1.93
C LYS A 239 2.06 20.68 3.23
N LYS A 240 1.18 20.65 4.24
CA LYS A 240 1.43 19.98 5.52
C LYS A 240 1.71 18.48 5.35
N TYR A 241 1.01 17.82 4.44
CA TYR A 241 1.13 16.39 4.19
C TYR A 241 2.20 16.07 3.14
N VAL A 242 2.45 16.95 2.16
CA VAL A 242 3.57 16.82 1.20
C VAL A 242 4.89 16.63 1.92
N TYR A 243 5.13 17.39 3.00
CA TYR A 243 6.34 17.24 3.81
C TYR A 243 6.53 15.82 4.36
N ILE A 244 5.44 15.15 4.77
CA ILE A 244 5.51 13.77 5.26
C ILE A 244 5.95 12.83 4.13
N VAL A 245 5.34 12.98 2.95
CA VAL A 245 5.68 12.17 1.77
C VAL A 245 7.14 12.38 1.36
N ASP A 246 7.61 13.63 1.30
CA ASP A 246 9.00 13.96 0.93
C ASP A 246 10.03 13.35 1.89
N VAL A 247 9.75 13.33 3.19
CA VAL A 247 10.64 12.74 4.18
C VAL A 247 10.68 11.21 4.07
N VAL A 248 9.53 10.59 3.83
CA VAL A 248 9.41 9.12 3.74
C VAL A 248 9.94 8.60 2.40
N PHE A 249 9.74 9.34 1.32
CA PHE A 249 10.10 8.98 -0.05
C PHE A 249 10.98 10.08 -0.68
N PRO A 250 12.26 10.16 -0.28
CA PRO A 250 13.16 11.22 -0.72
C PRO A 250 13.47 11.20 -2.23
N ASN A 251 13.23 10.06 -2.90
CA ASN A 251 13.43 9.88 -4.33
C ASN A 251 12.10 9.71 -5.08
N MET A 252 10.98 10.22 -4.52
CA MET A 252 9.68 10.21 -5.20
C MET A 252 9.77 10.88 -6.58
N GLY A 253 9.27 10.19 -7.60
CA GLY A 253 9.35 10.64 -9.01
C GLY A 253 10.66 10.28 -9.70
N GLY A 254 11.55 9.53 -9.04
CA GLY A 254 12.81 9.05 -9.61
C GLY A 254 12.63 8.04 -10.76
N ASP A 255 13.72 7.82 -11.49
CA ASP A 255 13.79 6.74 -12.47
C ASP A 255 13.91 5.40 -11.72
N VAL A 256 12.80 4.67 -11.67
CA VAL A 256 12.65 3.40 -10.95
C VAL A 256 13.64 2.34 -11.46
N SER A 257 14.20 2.48 -12.67
CA SER A 257 15.24 1.57 -13.17
C SER A 257 16.65 1.86 -12.62
N LYS A 258 16.88 3.06 -12.08
CA LYS A 258 18.19 3.54 -11.61
C LYS A 258 18.24 3.82 -10.11
N GLU A 259 17.14 4.26 -9.53
CA GLU A 259 17.04 4.76 -8.15
C GLU A 259 15.81 4.18 -7.47
N GLU A 260 15.84 2.88 -7.15
CA GLU A 260 14.69 2.24 -6.50
C GLU A 260 14.47 2.70 -5.06
N ALA A 261 15.56 2.84 -4.29
CA ALA A 261 15.46 3.15 -2.86
C ALA A 261 14.85 4.54 -2.63
N GLY A 262 13.84 4.65 -1.78
CA GLY A 262 13.21 5.92 -1.44
C GLY A 262 12.18 6.42 -2.45
N THR A 263 11.80 5.61 -3.45
CA THR A 263 10.61 5.82 -4.29
C THR A 263 9.36 5.27 -3.60
N ILE A 264 8.17 5.70 -4.03
CA ILE A 264 6.92 5.11 -3.55
C ILE A 264 6.78 3.69 -4.11
N SER A 265 7.17 3.52 -5.37
CA SER A 265 7.22 2.26 -6.12
C SER A 265 7.92 1.12 -5.39
N GLU A 266 9.04 1.41 -4.71
CA GLU A 266 9.76 0.42 -3.88
C GLU A 266 8.86 -0.27 -2.85
N THR A 267 7.92 0.50 -2.28
CA THR A 267 7.06 0.04 -1.19
C THR A 267 5.91 -0.83 -1.69
N VAL A 268 5.42 -0.56 -2.89
CA VAL A 268 4.22 -1.21 -3.43
C VAL A 268 4.53 -2.40 -4.32
N ARG A 269 5.72 -2.44 -4.94
CA ARG A 269 6.14 -3.54 -5.81
C ARG A 269 5.97 -4.90 -5.11
N PRO A 270 5.63 -5.98 -5.84
CA PRO A 270 5.61 -7.31 -5.26
C PRO A 270 7.00 -7.59 -4.68
N LYS A 271 7.05 -7.95 -3.40
CA LYS A 271 8.31 -8.43 -2.81
C LYS A 271 8.64 -9.69 -3.59
N GLU A 272 9.75 -9.68 -4.33
CA GLU A 272 10.30 -10.92 -4.83
C GLU A 272 10.51 -11.82 -3.61
N THR A 273 9.68 -12.84 -3.45
CA THR A 273 10.09 -14.04 -2.74
C THR A 273 11.20 -14.61 -3.61
N ARG A 274 12.41 -14.07 -3.49
CA ARG A 274 13.61 -14.81 -3.82
C ARG A 274 13.52 -16.05 -2.97
N SER A 275 13.00 -17.12 -3.54
CA SER A 275 13.07 -18.45 -2.98
C SER A 275 14.49 -18.59 -2.47
N ILE A 276 14.65 -18.69 -1.14
CA ILE A 276 15.90 -19.03 -0.48
C ILE A 276 16.14 -20.53 -0.76
N LEU A 277 16.19 -20.89 -2.03
CA LEU A 277 16.44 -22.22 -2.58
C LEU A 277 17.80 -22.27 -3.28
N LEU A 278 18.56 -21.17 -3.28
CA LEU A 278 19.91 -21.11 -3.85
C LEU A 278 21.04 -21.21 -2.80
N ILE A 279 20.73 -21.31 -1.50
CA ILE A 279 21.76 -21.50 -0.45
C ILE A 279 21.82 -22.95 0.07
N SER A 280 20.83 -23.81 -0.20
CA SER A 280 20.84 -25.20 0.32
C SER A 280 21.78 -26.16 -0.40
N ALA A 281 22.23 -25.84 -1.62
CA ALA A 281 23.11 -26.71 -2.39
C ALA A 281 24.60 -26.58 -2.00
N VAL A 282 25.02 -25.42 -1.45
CA VAL A 282 26.43 -25.21 -1.08
C VAL A 282 26.70 -25.60 0.38
N GLY A 283 25.73 -25.40 1.28
CA GLY A 283 25.87 -25.77 2.70
C GLY A 283 25.97 -27.29 2.93
N SER A 284 25.29 -28.10 2.11
CA SER A 284 25.26 -29.56 2.26
C SER A 284 26.57 -30.23 1.84
N ALA A 285 27.25 -29.73 0.80
CA ALA A 285 28.56 -30.22 0.39
C ALA A 285 29.67 -29.90 1.42
N ILE A 286 29.64 -28.70 2.00
CA ILE A 286 30.63 -28.28 3.02
C ILE A 286 30.46 -29.11 4.31
N VAL A 287 29.23 -29.32 4.77
CA VAL A 287 28.95 -30.13 5.96
C VAL A 287 29.32 -31.60 5.72
N GLY A 288 29.02 -32.16 4.54
CA GLY A 288 29.43 -33.51 4.16
C GLY A 288 30.95 -33.67 4.15
N PHE A 289 31.68 -32.71 3.57
CA PHE A 289 33.14 -32.73 3.52
C PHE A 289 33.78 -32.63 4.92
N LEU A 290 33.25 -31.76 5.78
CA LEU A 290 33.71 -31.63 7.17
C LEU A 290 33.47 -32.91 7.99
N LEU A 291 32.34 -33.59 7.79
CA LEU A 291 32.06 -34.88 8.44
C LEU A 291 33.03 -35.98 7.97
N VAL A 292 33.36 -36.02 6.67
CA VAL A 292 34.36 -36.97 6.14
C VAL A 292 35.73 -36.72 6.74
N LEU A 293 36.16 -35.45 6.86
CA LEU A 293 37.43 -35.09 7.49
C LEU A 293 37.45 -35.45 9.00
N LEU A 294 36.35 -35.24 9.72
CA LEU A 294 36.21 -35.63 11.12
C LEU A 294 36.34 -37.15 11.31
N VAL A 295 35.64 -37.94 10.48
CA VAL A 295 35.73 -39.40 10.52
C VAL A 295 37.15 -39.87 10.17
N ALA A 296 37.78 -39.28 9.15
CA ALA A 296 39.16 -39.59 8.78
C ALA A 296 40.15 -39.28 9.92
N ALA A 297 39.98 -38.14 10.60
CA ALA A 297 40.82 -37.76 11.74
C ALA A 297 40.65 -38.71 12.94
N ILE A 298 39.41 -39.14 13.23
CA ILE A 298 39.13 -40.13 14.29
C ILE A 298 39.77 -41.48 13.95
N LEU A 299 39.61 -41.96 12.72
CA LEU A 299 40.21 -43.22 12.27
C LEU A 299 41.74 -43.16 12.26
N TYR A 300 42.33 -42.04 11.85
CA TYR A 300 43.77 -41.81 11.89
C TYR A 300 44.29 -41.85 13.34
N ARG A 301 43.66 -41.13 14.27
CA ARG A 301 44.03 -41.17 15.69
C ARG A 301 43.90 -42.57 16.29
N LYS A 302 42.86 -43.32 15.93
CA LYS A 302 42.67 -44.71 16.40
C LYS A 302 43.76 -45.65 15.87
N LYS A 303 44.18 -45.49 14.61
CA LYS A 303 45.28 -46.26 14.00
C LYS A 303 46.63 -45.91 14.64
N TYR A 304 46.90 -44.62 14.87
CA TYR A 304 48.14 -44.15 15.49
C TYR A 304 48.24 -44.57 16.96
N SER A 305 47.14 -44.50 17.73
CA SER A 305 47.06 -44.99 19.11
C SER A 305 47.33 -46.50 19.21
N ARG A 306 46.79 -47.30 18.27
CA ARG A 306 47.09 -48.74 18.19
C ARG A 306 48.55 -49.03 17.82
N GLY A 307 49.12 -48.23 16.91
CA GLY A 307 50.53 -48.31 16.55
C GLY A 307 51.45 -48.04 17.75
N ASN A 308 51.13 -47.01 18.54
CA ASN A 308 51.91 -46.64 19.71
C ASN A 308 51.82 -47.70 20.83
N LYS A 309 50.64 -48.31 21.04
CA LYS A 309 50.49 -49.46 21.95
C LYS A 309 51.33 -50.67 21.51
N LYS A 310 51.37 -50.97 20.20
CA LYS A 310 52.16 -52.07 19.66
C LYS A 310 53.67 -51.82 19.79
N MET A 311 54.10 -50.55 19.75
CA MET A 311 55.49 -50.14 19.91
C MET A 311 55.93 -50.17 21.39
N GLN A 312 55.05 -49.78 22.32
CA GLN A 312 55.29 -49.94 23.77
C GLN A 312 55.38 -51.41 24.21
N ASP A 313 54.55 -52.30 23.66
CA ASP A 313 54.64 -53.75 23.93
C ASP A 313 55.92 -54.39 23.38
N LEU A 314 56.47 -53.86 22.29
CA LEU A 314 57.77 -54.29 21.73
C LEU A 314 58.95 -53.77 22.55
N GLN A 315 58.86 -52.55 23.11
CA GLN A 315 59.88 -52.01 24.02
C GLN A 315 59.89 -52.69 25.39
N ALA A 316 58.75 -53.20 25.88
CA ALA A 316 58.67 -53.95 27.13
C ALA A 316 59.29 -55.37 27.07
N LYS A 317 59.58 -55.88 25.86
CA LYS A 317 60.22 -57.19 25.64
C LYS A 317 61.73 -57.11 25.36
N HIS A 318 62.33 -55.93 25.44
CA HIS A 318 63.78 -55.79 25.29
C HIS A 318 64.50 -56.23 26.57
N PRO A 319 65.53 -57.12 26.51
CA PRO A 319 66.25 -57.53 27.70
C PRO A 319 67.01 -56.32 28.27
N GLN A 320 66.75 -55.96 29.52
CA GLN A 320 67.56 -54.97 30.22
C GLN A 320 68.89 -55.60 30.62
N VAL A 321 69.98 -55.02 30.13
CA VAL A 321 71.33 -55.24 30.66
C VAL A 321 71.46 -54.32 31.88
N ASN A 322 71.52 -54.93 33.07
CA ASN A 322 71.85 -54.23 34.31
C ASN A 322 73.32 -53.81 34.25
N ALA A 323 73.56 -52.51 34.31
CA ALA A 323 74.84 -51.94 34.68
C ALA A 323 74.67 -51.38 36.08
N ASP A 324 75.20 -52.08 37.07
CA ASP A 324 75.83 -51.55 38.26
C ASP A 324 76.38 -52.74 39.08
N ASP A 325 77.69 -52.92 39.02
CA ASP A 325 78.48 -53.45 40.13
C ASP A 325 79.80 -52.67 40.17
N GLU A 326 79.72 -51.59 40.94
CA GLU A 326 80.62 -51.20 42.03
C GLU A 326 82.12 -51.56 42.00
N LYS A 327 82.91 -50.49 42.17
CA LYS A 327 84.25 -50.37 42.80
C LYS A 327 84.82 -51.60 43.52
N ALA A 328 86.07 -51.94 43.19
CA ALA A 328 87.25 -51.88 44.08
C ALA A 328 88.54 -52.02 43.26
#